data_AF-A0A378J4K4-F1
#
_entry.id   AF-A0A378J4K4-F1
#
_cell.length_a   1.000
_cell.length_b   1.000
_cell.length_c   1.000
_cell.angle_alpha   90.00
_cell.angle_beta   90.00
_cell.angle_gamma   90.00
#
_symmetry.space_group_name_H-M   'P 1'
#
loop_
_entity.id
_entity.type
_entity.pdbx_description
1 polymer ?
#
loop_
_entity_poly.entity_id
_entity_poly.type
_entity_poly.pdbx_seq_one_letter_code
_entity_poly.pdbx_strand_id
1 'polypeptide(L)'
;MPKLFKESKKPDPKKNFFQNYSDHLDYLQHEFEEFWIKLEKTKKLEERLNLMSNEALKRLNIFERLRDGHDYMDEVVGATALPALGMIVSIGSFAAAVWEGAQALAIHVGLTKKDGEDHKENAANFLLLSAASFALSVASFLKSAISLISRPIITAFYGYAKQDIVRFHNDESIEGYVARM
;
A
#
# COMPACT_ATOMS: atom_id res chain seq x y z
N MET A 1 -6.52 25.31 5.22
CA MET A 1 -8.00 25.26 5.16
C MET A 1 -8.42 23.80 5.21
N PRO A 2 -9.46 23.42 5.95
CA PRO A 2 -9.96 22.04 5.88
C PRO A 2 -10.51 21.84 4.47
N LYS A 3 -9.88 20.95 3.70
CA LYS A 3 -10.40 20.54 2.40
C LYS A 3 -11.73 19.81 2.66
N LEU A 4 -12.84 20.40 2.21
CA LEU A 4 -14.14 19.73 2.23
C LEU A 4 -14.15 18.72 1.09
N PHE A 5 -13.75 17.50 1.44
CA PHE A 5 -13.61 16.37 0.53
C PHE A 5 -14.95 15.95 -0.09
N LYS A 6 -14.95 15.71 -1.41
CA LYS A 6 -16.09 15.12 -2.12
C LYS A 6 -15.70 13.78 -2.72
N GLU A 7 -16.17 12.73 -2.08
CA GLU A 7 -16.08 11.36 -2.55
C GLU A 7 -16.95 11.11 -3.79
N SER A 8 -16.38 10.46 -4.80
CA SER A 8 -17.06 10.07 -6.04
C SER A 8 -16.83 8.60 -6.40
N LYS A 9 -17.84 7.99 -7.04
CA LYS A 9 -17.77 6.63 -7.60
C LYS A 9 -17.16 6.60 -9.01
N LYS A 10 -17.19 7.75 -9.70
CA LYS A 10 -16.78 7.91 -11.09
C LYS A 10 -15.70 8.99 -11.23
N PRO A 11 -14.81 8.87 -12.22
CA PRO A 11 -13.86 9.94 -12.54
C PRO A 11 -14.59 11.21 -12.97
N ASP A 12 -13.96 12.37 -12.74
CA ASP A 12 -14.45 13.66 -13.24
C ASP A 12 -14.26 13.74 -14.76
N PRO A 13 -15.32 14.00 -15.55
CA PRO A 13 -15.23 14.09 -17.00
C PRO A 13 -14.41 15.28 -17.51
N LYS A 14 -14.15 16.29 -16.67
CA LYS A 14 -13.32 17.46 -17.00
C LYS A 14 -11.83 17.22 -16.80
N LYS A 15 -11.46 16.19 -16.05
CA LYS A 15 -10.08 15.81 -15.76
C LYS A 15 -9.58 14.77 -16.76
N ASN A 16 -8.29 14.81 -17.06
CA ASN A 16 -7.65 13.74 -17.85
C ASN A 16 -7.45 12.48 -17.00
N PHE A 17 -6.98 11.39 -17.63
CA PHE A 17 -6.77 10.11 -16.95
C PHE A 17 -5.82 10.22 -15.75
N PHE A 18 -4.67 10.89 -15.89
CA PHE A 18 -3.68 10.99 -14.82
C PHE A 18 -4.15 11.85 -13.65
N GLN A 19 -4.93 12.90 -13.93
CA GLN A 19 -5.56 13.71 -12.89
C GLN A 19 -6.58 12.88 -12.09
N ASN A 20 -7.46 12.14 -12.78
CA ASN A 20 -8.38 11.22 -12.13
C ASN A 20 -7.67 10.06 -11.40
N TYR A 21 -6.51 9.62 -11.89
CA TYR A 21 -5.70 8.63 -11.19
C TYR A 21 -5.07 9.22 -9.92
N SER A 22 -4.62 10.48 -9.94
CA SER A 22 -4.17 11.18 -8.74
C SER A 22 -5.29 11.26 -7.71
N ASP A 23 -6.51 11.63 -8.13
CA ASP A 23 -7.69 11.65 -7.27
C ASP A 23 -8.02 10.27 -6.68
N HIS A 24 -7.74 9.20 -7.43
CA HIS A 24 -7.88 7.83 -6.96
C HIS A 24 -6.82 7.49 -5.90
N LEU A 25 -5.55 7.86 -6.13
CA LEU A 25 -4.47 7.66 -5.17
C LEU A 25 -4.72 8.45 -3.87
N ASP A 26 -5.23 9.68 -3.96
CA ASP A 26 -5.61 10.49 -2.79
C ASP A 26 -6.72 9.81 -1.98
N TYR A 27 -7.72 9.21 -2.64
CA TYR A 27 -8.74 8.40 -1.99
C TYR A 27 -8.13 7.18 -1.28
N LEU A 28 -7.26 6.44 -1.97
CA LEU A 28 -6.58 5.27 -1.38
C LEU A 28 -5.71 5.64 -0.17
N GLN A 29 -5.04 6.79 -0.23
CA GLN A 29 -4.26 7.32 0.90
C GLN A 29 -5.17 7.63 2.08
N HIS A 30 -6.30 8.31 1.85
CA HIS A 30 -7.24 8.63 2.93
C HIS A 30 -7.82 7.38 3.61
N GLU A 31 -8.23 6.38 2.82
CA GLU A 31 -8.68 5.08 3.33
C GLU A 31 -7.58 4.39 4.17
N PHE A 32 -6.33 4.47 3.73
CA PHE A 32 -5.21 3.92 4.47
C PHE A 32 -4.95 4.67 5.78
N GLU A 33 -5.01 6.00 5.80
CA GLU A 33 -4.87 6.81 7.01
C GLU A 33 -5.97 6.49 8.03
N GLU A 34 -7.22 6.37 7.60
CA GLU A 34 -8.31 5.95 8.48
C GLU A 34 -8.08 4.54 9.04
N PHE A 35 -7.65 3.61 8.19
CA PHE A 35 -7.32 2.25 8.61
C PHE A 35 -6.19 2.24 9.63
N TRP A 36 -5.14 3.03 9.40
CA TRP A 36 -4.00 3.16 10.31
C TRP A 36 -4.43 3.68 11.69
N ILE A 37 -5.24 4.74 11.71
CA ILE A 37 -5.80 5.29 12.95
C ILE A 37 -6.63 4.24 13.69
N LYS A 38 -7.45 3.45 12.98
CA LYS A 38 -8.23 2.35 13.57
C LYS A 38 -7.29 1.30 14.18
N LEU A 39 -6.23 0.93 13.46
CA LEU A 39 -5.25 -0.08 13.90
C LEU A 39 -4.46 0.37 15.13
N GLU A 40 -4.04 1.64 15.19
CA GLU A 40 -3.32 2.23 16.31
C GLU A 40 -4.19 2.26 17.59
N LYS A 41 -5.46 2.64 17.45
CA LYS A 41 -6.43 2.71 18.56
C LYS A 41 -6.79 1.33 19.13
N THR A 42 -6.74 0.28 18.32
CA THR A 42 -6.97 -1.09 18.78
C THR A 42 -5.83 -1.54 19.68
N LYS A 43 -6.10 -1.99 20.90
CA LYS A 43 -5.05 -2.38 21.87
C LYS A 43 -4.68 -3.85 21.83
N LYS A 44 -5.63 -4.73 21.47
CA LYS A 44 -5.39 -6.18 21.45
C LYS A 44 -4.75 -6.61 20.14
N LEU A 45 -3.72 -7.45 20.25
CA LEU A 45 -2.99 -7.97 19.08
C LEU A 45 -3.91 -8.77 18.15
N GLU A 46 -4.77 -9.62 18.69
CA GLU A 46 -5.72 -10.44 17.90
C GLU A 46 -6.67 -9.56 17.08
N GLU A 47 -7.22 -8.51 17.68
CA GLU A 47 -8.10 -7.56 16.99
C GLU A 47 -7.33 -6.78 15.90
N ARG A 48 -6.06 -6.41 16.14
CA ARG A 48 -5.19 -5.80 15.11
C ARG A 48 -4.95 -6.74 13.93
N LEU A 49 -4.62 -8.01 14.21
CA LEU A 49 -4.40 -9.02 13.17
C LEU A 49 -5.66 -9.26 12.34
N ASN A 50 -6.83 -9.32 12.98
CA ASN A 50 -8.10 -9.46 12.28
C ASN A 50 -8.41 -8.24 11.40
N LEU A 51 -8.14 -7.02 11.87
CA LEU A 51 -8.28 -5.81 11.06
C LEU A 51 -7.38 -5.85 9.83
N MET A 52 -6.10 -6.21 10.00
CA MET A 52 -5.15 -6.35 8.90
C MET A 52 -5.56 -7.44 7.92
N SER A 53 -6.02 -8.59 8.40
CA SER A 53 -6.45 -9.70 7.56
C SER A 53 -7.68 -9.33 6.72
N ASN A 54 -8.68 -8.70 7.34
CA ASN A 54 -9.87 -8.24 6.64
C ASN A 54 -9.53 -7.22 5.55
N GLU A 55 -8.63 -6.28 5.84
CA GLU A 55 -8.22 -5.27 4.87
C GLU A 55 -7.39 -5.88 3.72
N ALA A 56 -6.52 -6.85 4.02
CA ALA A 56 -5.77 -7.60 3.00
C ALA A 56 -6.71 -8.40 2.09
N LEU A 57 -7.72 -9.07 2.65
CA LEU A 57 -8.70 -9.87 1.89
C LEU A 57 -9.52 -9.01 0.93
N LYS A 58 -9.95 -7.80 1.34
CA LYS A 58 -10.65 -6.85 0.45
C LYS A 58 -9.81 -6.44 -0.77
N ARG A 59 -8.49 -6.56 -0.70
CA ARG A 59 -7.55 -6.12 -1.74
C ARG A 59 -7.00 -7.28 -2.58
N LEU A 60 -7.31 -8.52 -2.24
CA LEU A 60 -6.94 -9.75 -2.97
C LEU A 60 -7.83 -10.01 -4.21
N ASN A 61 -8.18 -8.95 -4.94
CA ASN A 61 -9.15 -8.96 -6.05
C ASN A 61 -8.57 -9.50 -7.37
N ILE A 62 -7.82 -10.59 -7.31
CA ILE A 62 -7.03 -11.12 -8.44
C ILE A 62 -7.95 -11.64 -9.57
N PHE A 63 -9.13 -12.14 -9.23
CA PHE A 63 -10.10 -12.66 -10.21
C PHE A 63 -11.31 -11.74 -10.40
N GLU A 64 -11.26 -10.50 -9.87
CA GLU A 64 -12.34 -9.56 -10.07
C GLU A 64 -12.24 -8.87 -11.43
N ARG A 65 -13.40 -8.59 -12.02
CA ARG A 65 -13.50 -7.78 -13.24
C ARG A 65 -12.94 -6.38 -12.99
N LEU A 66 -12.35 -5.78 -14.01
CA LEU A 66 -11.97 -4.36 -14.00
C LEU A 66 -13.25 -3.51 -13.97
N ARG A 67 -13.23 -2.42 -13.21
CA ARG A 67 -14.28 -1.40 -13.26
C ARG A 67 -13.97 -0.32 -14.31
N ASP A 68 -12.70 -0.02 -14.51
CA ASP A 68 -12.19 0.96 -15.46
C ASP A 68 -10.67 0.80 -15.65
N GLY A 69 -10.04 1.72 -16.40
CA GLY A 69 -8.59 1.73 -16.62
C GLY A 69 -7.77 2.08 -15.38
N HIS A 70 -8.34 2.72 -14.36
CA HIS A 70 -7.63 3.05 -13.12
C HIS A 70 -7.37 1.77 -12.31
N ASP A 71 -8.36 0.87 -12.23
CA ASP A 71 -8.21 -0.46 -11.64
C ASP A 71 -7.08 -1.28 -12.31
N TYR A 72 -6.85 -1.09 -13.62
CA TYR A 72 -5.75 -1.74 -14.33
C TYR A 72 -4.41 -1.08 -14.00
N MET A 73 -4.38 0.26 -13.92
CA MET A 73 -3.18 1.01 -13.55
C MET A 73 -2.71 0.67 -12.14
N ASP A 74 -3.61 0.39 -11.20
CA ASP A 74 -3.24 -0.09 -9.86
C ASP A 74 -2.44 -1.39 -9.90
N GLU A 75 -2.76 -2.29 -10.82
CA GLU A 75 -1.99 -3.52 -10.99
C GLU A 75 -0.64 -3.26 -11.66
N VAL A 76 -0.56 -2.30 -12.58
CA VAL A 76 0.73 -1.88 -13.15
C VAL A 76 1.62 -1.30 -12.05
N VAL A 77 1.10 -0.38 -11.23
CA VAL A 77 1.82 0.23 -10.11
C VAL A 77 2.20 -0.83 -9.07
N GLY A 78 1.28 -1.75 -8.76
CA GLY A 78 1.49 -2.85 -7.82
C GLY A 78 2.50 -3.90 -8.29
N ALA A 79 2.71 -4.04 -9.59
CA ALA A 79 3.72 -4.91 -10.19
C ALA A 79 5.07 -4.21 -10.44
N THR A 80 5.16 -2.88 -10.31
CA THR A 80 6.36 -2.12 -10.66
C THR A 80 6.85 -1.24 -9.51
N ALA A 81 6.17 -0.12 -9.25
CA ALA A 81 6.61 0.88 -8.30
C ALA A 81 6.59 0.37 -6.86
N LEU A 82 5.53 -0.33 -6.44
CA LEU A 82 5.44 -0.84 -5.06
C LEU A 82 6.55 -1.86 -4.73
N PRO A 83 6.81 -2.89 -5.55
CA PRO A 83 7.94 -3.79 -5.35
C PRO A 83 9.29 -3.07 -5.39
N ALA A 84 9.48 -2.12 -6.31
CA ALA A 84 10.73 -1.36 -6.39
C ALA A 84 11.01 -0.58 -5.09
N LEU A 85 10.00 0.12 -4.56
CA LEU A 85 10.13 0.86 -3.31
C LEU A 85 10.41 -0.07 -2.13
N GLY A 86 9.68 -1.17 -2.01
CA GLY A 86 9.90 -2.11 -0.90
C GLY A 86 11.26 -2.83 -1.00
N MET A 87 11.79 -3.07 -2.21
CA MET A 87 13.15 -3.58 -2.41
C MET A 87 14.21 -2.56 -1.99
N ILE A 88 14.02 -1.27 -2.31
CA ILE A 88 14.93 -0.19 -1.86
C ILE A 88 14.96 -0.13 -0.33
N VAL A 89 13.79 -0.15 0.33
CA VAL A 89 13.70 -0.17 1.79
C VAL A 89 14.35 -1.42 2.36
N SER A 90 14.14 -2.58 1.72
CA SER A 90 14.72 -3.84 2.14
C SER A 90 16.26 -3.81 2.11
N ILE A 91 16.85 -3.33 1.00
CA ILE A 91 18.31 -3.22 0.84
C ILE A 91 18.89 -2.23 1.84
N GLY A 92 18.29 -1.04 1.97
CA GLY A 92 18.76 -0.02 2.91
C GLY A 92 18.74 -0.51 4.36
N SER A 93 17.64 -1.16 4.77
CA SER A 93 17.50 -1.73 6.11
C SER A 93 18.48 -2.89 6.33
N PHE A 94 18.73 -3.73 5.31
CA PHE A 94 19.72 -4.80 5.42
C PHE A 94 21.13 -4.24 5.63
N ALA A 95 21.53 -3.22 4.86
CA ALA A 95 22.82 -2.57 5.02
C ALA A 95 22.99 -1.97 6.43
N ALA A 96 21.95 -1.31 6.95
CA ALA A 96 21.92 -0.82 8.33
C ALA A 96 22.05 -1.96 9.35
N ALA A 97 21.34 -3.08 9.15
CA ALA A 97 21.44 -4.24 10.03
C ALA A 97 22.85 -4.84 10.07
N VAL A 98 23.52 -4.95 8.91
CA VAL A 98 24.91 -5.42 8.82
C VAL A 98 25.86 -4.47 9.55
N TRP A 99 25.66 -3.16 9.39
CA TRP A 99 26.45 -2.14 10.07
C TRP A 99 26.32 -2.22 11.59
N GLU A 100 25.09 -2.21 12.10
CA GLU A 100 24.80 -2.36 13.54
C GLU A 100 25.31 -3.70 14.08
N GLY A 101 25.16 -4.79 13.32
CA GLY A 101 25.68 -6.11 13.69
C GLY A 101 27.20 -6.14 13.81
N ALA A 102 27.91 -5.46 12.91
CA ALA A 102 29.36 -5.33 12.96
C ALA A 102 29.82 -4.54 14.19
N GLN A 103 29.14 -3.44 14.52
CA GLN A 103 29.42 -2.65 15.73
C GLN A 103 29.17 -3.47 17.00
N ALA A 104 28.03 -4.17 17.09
CA ALA A 104 27.71 -5.05 18.21
C ALA A 104 28.78 -6.13 18.41
N LEU A 105 29.27 -6.74 17.32
CA LEU A 105 30.34 -7.74 17.37
C LEU A 105 31.67 -7.12 17.83
N ALA A 106 32.07 -5.98 17.28
CA ALA A 106 33.31 -5.28 17.64
C ALA A 106 33.35 -4.92 19.13
N ILE A 107 32.21 -4.46 19.69
CA ILE A 107 32.06 -4.21 21.12
C ILE A 107 32.14 -5.52 21.91
N HIS A 108 31.47 -6.57 21.44
CA HIS A 108 31.45 -7.86 22.12
C HIS A 108 32.84 -8.51 22.23
N VAL A 109 33.66 -8.39 21.18
CA VAL A 109 35.04 -8.91 21.18
C VAL A 109 36.06 -7.94 21.77
N GLY A 110 35.63 -6.78 22.26
CA GLY A 110 36.49 -5.79 22.93
C GLY A 110 37.38 -4.96 22.00
N LEU A 111 37.07 -4.90 20.70
CA LEU A 111 37.78 -4.07 19.73
C LEU A 111 37.37 -2.59 19.82
N THR A 112 36.15 -2.31 20.30
CA THR A 112 35.61 -0.96 20.48
C THR A 112 34.93 -0.81 21.84
N LYS A 113 34.78 0.43 22.32
CA LYS A 113 34.09 0.74 23.58
C LYS A 113 32.57 0.77 23.35
N LYS A 114 31.80 0.41 24.38
CA LYS A 114 30.36 0.68 24.41
C LYS A 114 30.12 2.19 24.33
N ASP A 115 29.28 2.59 23.40
CA ASP A 115 28.89 3.99 23.15
C ASP A 115 27.50 4.34 23.73
N GLY A 116 26.81 3.35 24.30
CA GLY A 116 25.52 3.54 24.98
C GLY A 116 24.32 3.14 24.13
N GLU A 117 24.52 2.72 22.89
CA GLU A 117 23.45 2.22 22.02
C GLU A 117 23.27 0.69 22.13
N ASP A 118 22.05 0.21 21.89
CA ASP A 118 21.76 -1.22 21.75
C ASP A 118 21.87 -1.65 20.28
N HIS A 119 23.10 -1.72 19.78
CA HIS A 119 23.36 -2.13 18.40
C HIS A 119 22.82 -3.53 18.06
N LYS A 120 22.68 -4.41 19.05
CA LYS A 120 22.13 -5.76 18.83
C LYS A 120 20.63 -5.68 18.53
N GLU A 121 19.90 -4.91 19.33
CA GLU A 121 18.47 -4.68 19.10
C GLU A 121 18.23 -3.91 17.79
N ASN A 122 19.02 -2.87 17.52
CA ASN A 122 18.95 -2.11 16.27
C ASN A 122 19.19 -3.00 15.05
N ALA A 123 20.24 -3.84 15.08
CA ALA A 123 20.52 -4.79 14.00
C ALA A 123 19.33 -5.75 13.76
N ALA A 124 18.73 -6.28 14.84
CA ALA A 124 17.58 -7.17 14.74
C ALA A 124 16.35 -6.46 14.15
N ASN A 125 16.06 -5.23 14.58
CA ASN A 125 14.94 -4.43 14.09
C ASN A 125 15.11 -4.09 12.60
N PHE A 126 16.30 -3.66 12.18
CA PHE A 126 16.59 -3.39 10.77
C PHE A 126 16.51 -4.64 9.91
N LEU A 127 16.98 -5.78 10.41
CA LEU A 127 16.88 -7.06 9.69
C LEU A 127 15.42 -7.49 9.54
N LEU A 128 14.60 -7.34 10.58
CA LEU A 128 13.17 -7.64 10.54
C LEU A 128 12.45 -6.73 9.53
N LEU A 129 12.74 -5.42 9.55
CA LEU A 129 12.19 -4.46 8.60
C LEU A 129 12.60 -4.81 7.16
N SER A 130 13.85 -5.21 6.95
CA SER A 130 14.35 -5.64 5.65
C SER A 130 13.57 -6.85 5.12
N ALA A 131 13.41 -7.88 5.95
CA ALA A 131 12.70 -9.10 5.60
C ALA A 131 11.21 -8.84 5.33
N ALA A 132 10.56 -8.03 6.18
CA ALA A 132 9.16 -7.65 6.00
C ALA A 132 8.95 -6.88 4.69
N SER A 133 9.81 -5.90 4.41
CA SER A 133 9.74 -5.09 3.17
C SER A 133 9.97 -5.95 1.92
N PHE A 134 10.91 -6.89 1.98
CA PHE A 134 11.14 -7.85 0.89
C PHE A 134 9.92 -8.74 0.64
N ALA A 135 9.38 -9.35 1.71
CA ALA A 135 8.22 -10.23 1.60
C ALA A 135 6.99 -9.50 1.04
N LEU A 136 6.73 -8.27 1.50
CA LEU A 136 5.65 -7.42 0.98
C LEU A 136 5.87 -7.05 -0.48
N SER A 137 7.11 -6.78 -0.89
CA SER A 137 7.44 -6.47 -2.29
C SER A 137 7.14 -7.65 -3.21
N VAL A 138 7.58 -8.86 -2.81
CA VAL A 138 7.32 -10.09 -3.56
C VAL A 138 5.83 -10.39 -3.61
N ALA A 139 5.12 -10.27 -2.49
CA ALA A 139 3.68 -10.51 -2.44
C ALA A 139 2.90 -9.53 -3.33
N SER A 140 3.23 -8.23 -3.28
CA SER A 140 2.64 -7.21 -4.15
C SER A 140 2.89 -7.52 -5.61
N PHE A 141 4.15 -7.83 -5.97
CA PHE A 141 4.53 -8.18 -7.33
C PHE A 141 3.74 -9.38 -7.84
N LEU A 142 3.71 -10.49 -7.10
CA LEU A 142 3.01 -11.70 -7.51
C LEU A 142 1.51 -11.45 -7.66
N LYS A 143 0.89 -10.80 -6.69
CA LYS A 143 -0.54 -10.44 -6.74
C LYS A 143 -0.83 -9.65 -8.01
N SER A 144 -0.08 -8.57 -8.25
CA SER A 144 -0.36 -7.68 -9.36
C SER A 144 0.04 -8.26 -10.70
N ALA A 145 1.11 -9.04 -10.80
CA ALA A 145 1.49 -9.75 -12.01
C ALA A 145 0.41 -10.76 -12.45
N ILE A 146 -0.16 -11.52 -11.50
CA ILE A 146 -1.28 -12.41 -11.81
C ILE A 146 -2.49 -11.58 -12.23
N SER A 147 -2.81 -10.54 -11.45
CA SER A 147 -3.97 -9.65 -11.66
C SER A 147 -3.97 -8.95 -13.03
N LEU A 148 -2.79 -8.53 -13.52
CA LEU A 148 -2.59 -7.93 -14.84
C LEU A 148 -3.02 -8.86 -15.98
N ILE A 149 -3.00 -10.17 -15.76
CA ILE A 149 -3.40 -11.17 -16.74
C ILE A 149 -4.84 -11.62 -16.48
N SER A 150 -5.17 -12.00 -15.25
CA SER A 150 -6.46 -12.59 -14.90
C SER A 150 -7.62 -11.61 -15.01
N ARG A 151 -7.47 -10.36 -14.54
CA ARG A 151 -8.58 -9.39 -14.52
C ARG A 151 -9.00 -8.97 -15.94
N PRO A 152 -8.10 -8.67 -16.89
CA PRO A 152 -8.50 -8.42 -18.27
C PRO A 152 -9.20 -9.62 -18.92
N ILE A 153 -8.72 -10.84 -18.71
CA ILE A 153 -9.35 -12.06 -19.26
C ILE A 153 -10.78 -12.19 -18.74
N ILE A 154 -10.98 -12.08 -17.43
CA ILE A 154 -12.31 -12.20 -16.82
C ILE A 154 -13.21 -11.05 -17.28
N THR A 155 -12.67 -9.84 -17.43
CA THR A 155 -13.40 -8.68 -17.95
C THR A 155 -13.82 -8.89 -19.41
N ALA A 156 -12.99 -9.54 -20.23
CA ALA A 156 -13.35 -9.85 -21.62
C ALA A 156 -14.51 -10.85 -21.71
N PHE A 157 -14.59 -11.82 -20.78
CA PHE A 157 -15.70 -12.79 -20.75
C PHE A 157 -16.99 -12.24 -20.15
N TYR A 158 -16.90 -11.39 -19.12
CA TYR A 158 -18.05 -11.00 -18.29
C TYR A 158 -18.36 -9.50 -18.30
N GLY A 159 -17.66 -8.72 -19.13
CA GLY A 159 -17.76 -7.26 -19.18
C GLY A 159 -17.15 -6.55 -17.96
N TYR A 160 -17.21 -5.23 -17.96
CA TYR A 160 -16.76 -4.41 -16.83
C TYR A 160 -17.66 -4.60 -15.59
N ALA A 161 -17.04 -4.55 -14.40
CA ALA A 161 -17.78 -4.47 -13.15
C ALA A 161 -18.52 -3.12 -13.02
N LYS A 162 -19.56 -3.10 -12.17
CA LYS A 162 -20.32 -1.87 -11.91
C LYS A 162 -19.46 -0.86 -11.15
N GLN A 163 -19.69 0.43 -11.40
CA GLN A 163 -19.10 1.55 -10.65
C GLN A 163 -19.99 1.91 -9.45
N ASP A 164 -20.10 1.00 -8.50
CA ASP A 164 -20.99 1.10 -7.32
C ASP A 164 -20.26 1.52 -6.04
N ILE A 165 -18.93 1.45 -6.03
CA ILE A 165 -18.06 1.84 -4.91
C ILE A 165 -17.44 3.24 -5.11
N VAL A 166 -17.26 3.97 -4.02
CA VAL A 166 -16.50 5.23 -3.99
C VAL A 166 -15.03 4.90 -4.21
N ARG A 167 -14.38 5.64 -5.11
CA ARG A 167 -12.97 5.42 -5.47
C ARG A 167 -12.19 6.69 -5.79
N PHE A 168 -12.86 7.84 -5.93
CA PHE A 168 -12.21 9.07 -6.41
C PHE A 168 -12.44 10.21 -5.44
N HIS A 169 -11.41 11.06 -5.35
CA HIS A 169 -11.43 12.32 -4.66
C HIS A 169 -11.68 13.49 -5.62
N ASN A 170 -12.83 14.17 -5.56
CA ASN A 170 -13.10 15.27 -6.49
C ASN A 170 -13.28 16.62 -5.78
N ASP A 171 -12.16 17.30 -5.49
CA ASP A 171 -12.12 18.64 -4.88
C ASP A 171 -12.95 19.70 -5.67
N GLU A 172 -13.16 19.51 -6.98
CA GLU A 172 -13.76 20.52 -7.88
C GLU A 172 -15.15 20.18 -8.46
N SER A 173 -15.70 18.98 -8.20
CA SER A 173 -16.95 18.58 -8.86
C SER A 173 -18.21 19.08 -8.11
N ILE A 174 -19.07 19.83 -8.81
CA ILE A 174 -20.46 20.10 -8.39
C ILE A 174 -21.35 18.86 -8.65
N GLU A 175 -20.92 17.96 -9.54
CA GLU A 175 -21.66 16.75 -9.95
C GLU A 175 -21.80 15.70 -8.83
N GLY A 176 -20.91 15.68 -7.83
CA GLY A 176 -21.06 14.83 -6.64
C GLY A 176 -22.28 15.18 -5.76
N TYR A 177 -22.92 16.35 -5.96
CA TYR A 177 -24.12 16.76 -5.24
C TYR A 177 -25.41 16.16 -5.83
N VAL A 178 -25.43 15.84 -7.13
CA VAL A 178 -26.63 15.38 -7.83
C VAL A 178 -26.79 13.86 -7.77
N ALA A 179 -25.70 13.10 -7.64
CA ALA A 179 -25.76 11.64 -7.50
C ALA A 179 -26.16 11.13 -6.10
N ARG A 180 -26.42 12.05 -5.15
CA ARG A 180 -26.95 11.77 -3.80
C ARG A 180 -28.44 12.11 -3.63
N MET A 181 -29.10 12.68 -4.65
CA MET A 181 -30.57 12.89 -4.67
C MET A 181 -31.27 11.80 -5.47
#